data_AF-A0A932S309-F1
#
_entry.id   AF-A0A932S309-F1
#
_cell.length_a   1.000
_cell.length_b   1.000
_cell.length_c   1.000
_cell.angle_alpha   90.00
_cell.angle_beta   90.00
_cell.angle_gamma   90.00
#
_symmetry.space_group_name_H-M   'P 1'
#
loop_
_entity.id
_entity.type
_entity.pdbx_description
1 polymer ?
#
loop_
_entity_poly.entity_id
_entity_poly.type
_entity_poly.pdbx_seq_one_letter_code
_entity_poly.pdbx_strand_id
1 'polypeptide(L)'
;MFVLFDRYANDVPADLVTAVAAFVDYYNFRRYHQALGDVTPADVLHGRREQILLRRKEVRQQTNVSRQAYNRALRELPTPA
;
A
#
# COMPACT_ATOMS: atom_id res chain seq x y z
N MET A 1 -11.69 -2.09 -5.88
CA MET A 1 -12.99 -2.66 -5.46
C MET A 1 -13.09 -2.44 -3.97
N PHE A 2 -14.11 -1.72 -3.50
CA PHE A 2 -14.38 -1.51 -2.07
C PHE A 2 -15.50 -2.48 -1.66
N VAL A 3 -15.31 -3.24 -0.59
CA VAL A 3 -16.30 -4.25 -0.17
C VAL A 3 -17.19 -3.64 0.92
N LEU A 4 -18.51 -3.65 0.72
CA LEU A 4 -19.49 -3.18 1.71
C LEU A 4 -20.18 -4.39 2.36
N PHE A 5 -20.41 -4.32 3.67
CA PHE A 5 -21.04 -5.40 4.44
C PHE A 5 -22.58 -5.34 4.44
N ASP A 6 -23.18 -4.33 3.80
CA ASP A 6 -24.58 -3.99 4.08
C ASP A 6 -25.60 -4.75 3.20
N ARG A 7 -25.88 -6.00 3.60
CA ARG A 7 -27.16 -6.72 3.49
C ARG A 7 -26.90 -8.17 3.85
N TYR A 8 -27.51 -8.68 4.91
CA TYR A 8 -28.06 -10.04 5.09
C TYR A 8 -28.26 -10.23 6.60
N ALA A 9 -29.38 -9.78 7.14
CA ALA A 9 -29.72 -10.07 8.52
C ALA A 9 -31.20 -10.36 8.62
N ASN A 10 -31.51 -11.65 8.59
CA ASN A 10 -32.58 -12.21 9.42
C ASN A 10 -32.19 -13.60 9.94
N ASP A 11 -31.31 -14.37 9.27
CA ASP A 11 -30.91 -15.73 9.69
C ASP A 11 -29.40 -16.06 9.53
N VAL A 12 -28.48 -15.15 9.88
CA VAL A 12 -27.02 -15.38 9.78
C VAL A 12 -26.40 -15.58 11.17
N PRO A 13 -25.59 -16.64 11.40
CA PRO A 13 -24.89 -16.83 12.68
C PRO A 13 -24.00 -15.64 13.05
N ALA A 14 -24.01 -15.24 14.32
CA ALA A 14 -23.25 -14.08 14.82
C ALA A 14 -21.74 -14.19 14.55
N ASP A 15 -21.17 -15.40 14.63
CA ASP A 15 -19.76 -15.64 14.35
C ASP A 15 -19.41 -15.37 12.87
N LEU A 16 -20.34 -15.69 11.96
CA LEU A 16 -20.15 -15.42 10.53
C LEU A 16 -20.23 -13.92 10.25
N VAL A 17 -21.19 -13.22 10.84
CA VAL A 17 -21.28 -11.74 10.77
C VAL A 17 -19.96 -11.11 11.24
N THR A 18 -19.43 -11.59 12.37
CA THR A 18 -18.17 -11.10 12.95
C THR A 18 -16.98 -11.38 12.03
N ALA A 19 -16.89 -12.59 11.49
CA ALA A 19 -15.81 -12.98 10.58
C ALA A 19 -15.82 -12.16 9.29
N VAL A 20 -17.00 -11.90 8.70
CA VAL A 20 -17.11 -11.09 7.49
C VAL A 20 -16.79 -9.63 7.78
N ALA A 21 -17.26 -9.06 8.89
CA ALA A 21 -16.90 -7.70 9.28
C ALA A 21 -15.37 -7.53 9.41
N ALA A 22 -14.70 -8.47 10.09
CA ALA A 22 -13.24 -8.47 10.21
C ALA A 22 -12.54 -8.57 8.84
N PHE A 23 -13.07 -9.38 7.92
CA PHE A 23 -12.55 -9.49 6.56
C PHE A 23 -12.71 -8.18 5.78
N VAL A 24 -13.88 -7.54 5.85
CA VAL A 24 -14.17 -6.27 5.16
C VAL A 24 -13.21 -5.18 5.64
N ASP A 25 -13.02 -5.07 6.96
CA ASP A 25 -12.07 -4.11 7.55
C ASP A 25 -10.65 -4.36 7.08
N TYR A 26 -10.21 -5.62 7.11
CA TYR A 26 -8.89 -5.99 6.61
C TYR A 26 -8.71 -5.65 5.13
N TYR A 27 -9.68 -6.02 4.29
CA TYR A 27 -9.61 -5.85 2.84
C TYR A 27 -9.58 -4.37 2.44
N ASN A 28 -10.44 -3.55 3.06
CA ASN A 28 -10.62 -2.15 2.68
C ASN A 28 -9.52 -1.23 3.23
N PHE A 29 -9.02 -1.49 4.43
CA PHE A 29 -8.15 -0.53 5.13
C PHE A 29 -6.72 -1.01 5.35
N ARG A 30 -6.45 -2.32 5.30
CA ARG A 30 -5.13 -2.88 5.64
C ARG A 30 -4.43 -3.55 4.47
N ARG A 31 -5.20 -4.20 3.59
CA ARG A 31 -4.63 -4.93 2.45
C ARG A 31 -4.28 -3.97 1.31
N TYR A 32 -3.02 -3.98 0.91
CA TYR A 32 -2.56 -3.36 -0.33
C TYR A 32 -2.90 -4.26 -1.52
N HIS A 33 -3.35 -3.64 -2.61
CA HIS A 33 -3.69 -4.37 -3.84
C HIS A 33 -2.80 -3.94 -4.99
N GLN A 34 -2.12 -4.90 -5.60
CA GLN A 34 -1.21 -4.66 -6.74
C GLN A 34 -1.93 -4.01 -7.93
N ALA A 35 -3.17 -4.44 -8.23
CA ALA A 35 -4.00 -3.82 -9.27
C ALA A 35 -4.31 -2.32 -8.99
N LEU A 36 -4.23 -1.89 -7.73
CA LEU A 36 -4.40 -0.50 -7.31
C LEU A 36 -3.06 0.26 -7.18
N GLY A 37 -1.94 -0.35 -7.56
CA GLY A 37 -0.61 0.22 -7.37
C GLY A 37 -0.11 0.13 -5.93
N ASP A 38 -0.44 -0.96 -5.24
CA ASP A 38 -0.16 -1.18 -3.82
C ASP A 38 -0.76 -0.06 -2.95
N VAL A 39 -2.03 0.23 -3.22
CA VAL A 39 -2.86 1.19 -2.48
C VAL A 39 -4.08 0.44 -1.93
N THR A 40 -4.59 0.88 -0.78
CA THR A 40 -5.77 0.26 -0.16
C THR A 40 -7.06 0.67 -0.90
N PRO A 41 -8.13 -0.15 -0.86
CA PRO A 41 -9.39 0.24 -1.48
C PRO A 41 -9.99 1.51 -0.86
N ALA A 42 -9.84 1.69 0.46
CA ALA A 42 -10.27 2.90 1.14
C ALA A 42 -9.54 4.14 0.58
N ASP A 43 -8.23 4.08 0.38
CA ASP A 43 -7.48 5.22 -0.21
C ASP A 43 -7.95 5.56 -1.62
N VAL A 44 -8.33 4.56 -2.41
CA VAL A 44 -8.90 4.78 -3.74
C VAL A 44 -10.28 5.44 -3.63
N LEU A 45 -11.14 4.97 -2.72
CA LEU A 45 -12.46 5.56 -2.49
C LEU A 45 -12.36 7.03 -2.04
N HIS A 46 -11.39 7.36 -1.19
CA HIS A 46 -11.12 8.73 -0.74
C HIS A 46 -10.31 9.56 -1.75
N GLY A 47 -10.07 9.06 -2.97
CA GLY A 47 -9.35 9.78 -4.03
C GLY A 47 -7.85 10.01 -3.77
N ARG A 48 -7.26 9.38 -2.74
CA ARG A 48 -5.87 9.61 -2.32
C ARG A 48 -4.83 8.87 -3.17
N ARG A 49 -5.27 7.99 -4.07
CA ARG A 49 -4.39 7.10 -4.85
C ARG A 49 -3.28 7.86 -5.57
N GLU A 50 -3.61 8.89 -6.33
CA GLU A 50 -2.63 9.60 -7.15
C GLU A 50 -1.57 10.30 -6.29
N GLN A 51 -2.00 10.98 -5.23
CA GLN A 51 -1.10 11.64 -4.28
C GLN A 51 -0.10 10.64 -3.64
N ILE A 52 -0.58 9.47 -3.24
CA ILE A 52 0.27 8.40 -2.67
C ILE A 52 1.31 7.94 -3.69
N LEU A 53 0.91 7.71 -4.94
CA LEU A 53 1.81 7.25 -5.99
C LEU A 53 2.84 8.31 -6.39
N LEU A 54 2.44 9.58 -6.46
CA LEU A 54 3.35 10.70 -6.71
C LEU A 54 4.40 10.81 -5.62
N ARG A 55 3.98 10.80 -4.34
CA ARG A 55 4.92 10.85 -3.22
C ARG A 55 5.91 9.68 -3.23
N ARG A 56 5.44 8.47 -3.55
CA ARG A 56 6.33 7.29 -3.66
C ARG A 56 7.34 7.45 -4.80
N LYS A 57 6.94 8.04 -5.93
CA LYS A 57 7.84 8.32 -7.06
C LYS A 57 8.94 9.30 -6.65
N GLU A 58 8.58 10.39 -5.98
CA GLU A 58 9.53 11.39 -5.47
C GLU A 58 10.57 10.75 -4.54
N VAL A 59 10.12 10.00 -3.53
CA VAL A 59 11.01 9.33 -2.58
C VAL A 59 11.92 8.33 -3.29
N ARG A 60 11.38 7.55 -4.24
CA ARG A 60 12.17 6.59 -5.03
C ARG A 60 13.25 7.29 -5.85
N GLN A 61 12.93 8.43 -6.47
CA GLN A 61 13.90 9.22 -7.22
C GLN A 61 15.02 9.75 -6.31
N GLN A 62 14.66 10.34 -5.16
CA GLN A 62 15.63 10.85 -4.20
C GLN A 62 16.57 9.75 -3.69
N THR A 63 16.02 8.59 -3.31
CA THR A 63 16.81 7.45 -2.84
C THR A 63 17.73 6.91 -3.94
N ASN A 64 17.26 6.85 -5.20
CA ASN A 64 18.08 6.41 -6.31
C ASN A 64 19.26 7.35 -6.59
N VAL A 65 19.04 8.66 -6.59
CA VAL A 65 20.12 9.66 -6.76
C VAL A 65 21.15 9.53 -5.64
N SER A 66 20.67 9.46 -4.39
CA SER A 66 21.53 9.33 -3.21
C SER A 66 22.39 8.05 -3.29
N ARG A 67 21.78 6.93 -3.68
CA ARG A 67 22.50 5.66 -3.88
C ARG A 67 23.49 5.70 -5.03
N GLN A 68 23.17 6.39 -6.13
CA GLN A 68 24.10 6.56 -7.26
C GLN A 68 25.33 7.38 -6.85
N ALA A 69 25.15 8.48 -6.11
CA ALA A 69 26.24 9.30 -5.60
C ALA A 69 27.13 8.51 -4.63
N TYR A 70 26.51 7.81 -3.66
CA TYR A 70 27.22 6.95 -2.72
C TYR A 70 28.03 5.85 -3.43
N ASN A 71 27.42 5.14 -4.38
CA ASN A 71 28.10 4.08 -5.12
C ASN A 71 29.22 4.61 -6.03
N ARG A 72 29.09 5.83 -6.56
CA ARG A 72 30.17 6.48 -7.32
C ARG A 72 31.35 6.78 -6.41
N ALA A 73 31.10 7.41 -5.27
CA ALA A 73 32.15 7.70 -4.29
C ALA A 73 32.88 6.42 -3.85
N LEU A 74 32.14 5.32 -3.58
CA LEU A 74 32.74 4.03 -3.25
C LEU A 74 33.66 3.47 -4.34
N ARG A 75 33.34 3.68 -5.63
CA ARG A 75 34.18 3.23 -6.76
C ARG A 75 35.45 4.05 -6.93
N GLU A 76 35.41 5.30 -6.49
CA GLU A 76 36.54 6.22 -6.53
C GLU A 76 37.44 6.07 -5.30
N LEU A 77 37.03 5.27 -4.29
CA LEU A 77 37.90 4.92 -3.17
C LEU A 77 39.10 4.11 -3.67
N PRO A 78 40.33 4.47 -3.25
CA PRO A 78 41.49 3.67 -3.58
C PRO A 78 41.34 2.28 -2.96
N THR A 79 41.72 1.25 -3.71
CA THR A 79 41.82 -0.11 -3.19
C THR A 79 42.80 -0.08 -2.00
N PRO A 80 42.41 -0.57 -0.81
CA PRO A 80 43.33 -0.64 0.32
C PRO A 80 44.52 -1.52 -0.07
N ALA A 81 45.72 -1.00 0.20
CA ALA A 81 47.01 -1.64 -0.08
C ALA A 81 47.22 -2.91 0.77
#